data_AF-A0A1X0Y092-F1
#
_entry.id   AF-A0A1X0Y092-F1
#
_cell.length_a   1.000
_cell.length_b   1.000
_cell.length_c   1.000
_cell.angle_alpha   90.00
_cell.angle_beta   90.00
_cell.angle_gamma   90.00
#
_symmetry.space_group_name_H-M   'P 1'
#
loop_
_entity.id
_entity.type
_entity.pdbx_description
1 polymer ?
#
loop_
_entity_poly.entity_id
_entity_poly.type
_entity_poly.pdbx_seq_one_letter_code
_entity_poly.pdbx_strand_id
1 'polypeptide(L)'
;MLAIAAVQFRGPDYRKLIQQDMDLLERLPTEATARREALRRSIDARIDDLIDAADRSRAWRRAALSYQGNWRDVVVALCAVLFTIVWWNVDHGRTNWLPMFILLIMLCLVAAAYAFRGALRAASAFVQRRHRSR
;
A
#
# COMPACT_ATOMS: atom_id res chain seq x y z
N MET A 1 12.57 -2.32 -28.53
CA MET A 1 12.21 -3.67 -28.04
C MET A 1 12.02 -3.66 -26.52
N LEU A 2 10.91 -3.07 -26.03
CA LEU A 2 10.61 -2.97 -24.58
C LEU A 2 9.33 -3.73 -24.18
N ALA A 3 8.57 -4.26 -25.15
CA ALA A 3 7.35 -5.03 -24.89
C ALA A 3 7.61 -6.51 -24.54
N ILE A 4 8.83 -7.01 -24.75
CA ILE A 4 9.17 -8.44 -24.53
C ILE A 4 9.59 -8.70 -23.07
N ALA A 5 9.99 -7.66 -22.32
CA ALA A 5 10.46 -7.81 -20.95
C ALA A 5 9.34 -7.95 -19.89
N ALA A 6 8.09 -7.59 -20.22
CA ALA A 6 6.99 -7.59 -19.25
C ALA A 6 6.37 -8.99 -19.00
N VAL A 7 6.57 -9.95 -19.92
CA VAL A 7 6.00 -11.30 -19.79
C VAL A 7 6.77 -12.18 -18.79
N GLN A 8 8.06 -11.89 -18.57
CA GLN A 8 8.91 -12.62 -17.61
C GLN A 8 8.49 -12.41 -16.14
N PHE A 9 7.65 -11.40 -15.85
CA PHE A 9 7.23 -11.06 -14.48
C PHE A 9 6.01 -11.84 -13.99
N ARG A 10 5.43 -12.73 -14.80
CA ARG A 10 4.51 -13.73 -14.27
C ARG A 10 5.35 -14.78 -13.56
N GLY A 11 5.56 -14.58 -12.26
CA GLY A 11 6.27 -15.54 -11.40
C GLY A 11 5.75 -16.96 -11.64
N PRO A 12 6.61 -17.97 -11.49
CA PRO A 12 6.27 -19.36 -11.82
C PRO A 12 4.93 -19.75 -11.17
N ASP A 13 4.08 -20.44 -11.93
CA ASP A 13 2.77 -20.89 -11.47
C ASP A 13 2.97 -22.05 -10.50
N TYR A 14 3.35 -21.72 -9.26
CA TYR A 14 3.69 -22.67 -8.20
C TYR A 14 2.59 -23.73 -8.02
N ARG A 15 1.33 -23.37 -8.23
CA ARG A 15 0.20 -24.30 -8.14
C ARG A 15 0.26 -25.40 -9.20
N LYS A 16 0.61 -25.07 -10.45
CA LYS A 16 0.78 -26.05 -11.52
C LYS A 16 2.02 -26.92 -11.30
N LEU A 17 3.12 -26.34 -10.83
CA LEU A 17 4.34 -27.07 -10.52
C LEU A 17 4.12 -28.09 -9.39
N ILE A 18 3.45 -27.69 -8.30
CA ILE A 18 3.11 -28.60 -7.20
C ILE A 18 2.20 -29.74 -7.69
N GLN A 19 1.23 -29.44 -8.55
CA GLN A 19 0.34 -30.46 -9.10
C GLN A 19 1.09 -31.48 -9.97
N GLN A 20 2.05 -31.03 -10.78
CA GLN A 20 2.92 -31.90 -11.58
C GLN A 20 3.82 -32.78 -10.69
N ASP A 21 4.39 -32.21 -9.63
CA ASP A 21 5.24 -32.95 -8.70
C ASP A 21 4.44 -34.00 -7.91
N MET A 22 3.17 -33.73 -7.58
CA MET A 22 2.27 -34.69 -6.94
C MET A 22 1.89 -35.85 -7.87
N ASP A 23 1.60 -35.57 -9.14
CA ASP A 23 1.33 -36.62 -10.15
C ASP A 23 2.58 -37.50 -10.39
N LEU A 24 3.77 -36.89 -10.42
CA LEU A 24 5.04 -37.62 -10.45
C LEU A 24 5.23 -38.51 -9.21
N LEU A 25 4.82 -38.03 -8.03
CA LEU A 25 4.91 -38.80 -6.79
C LEU A 25 4.02 -40.06 -6.83
N GLU A 26 2.80 -39.95 -7.36
CA GLU A 26 1.87 -41.08 -7.54
C GLU A 26 2.40 -42.11 -8.55
N ARG A 27 3.11 -41.66 -9.58
CA ARG A 27 3.70 -42.51 -10.61
C ARG A 27 5.00 -43.21 -10.20
N LEU A 28 5.63 -42.76 -9.12
CA LEU A 28 6.90 -43.35 -8.66
C LEU A 28 6.67 -44.75 -8.05
N PRO A 29 7.46 -45.77 -8.42
CA PRO A 29 7.33 -47.11 -7.86
C PRO A 29 7.53 -47.10 -6.34
N THR A 30 6.74 -47.90 -5.61
CA THR A 30 6.69 -47.96 -4.14
C THR A 30 8.03 -48.30 -3.48
N GLU A 31 8.89 -49.02 -4.20
CA GLU A 31 10.24 -49.42 -3.79
C GLU A 31 11.27 -48.27 -3.77
N ALA A 32 11.03 -47.19 -4.52
CA ALA A 32 11.96 -46.05 -4.64
C ALA A 32 11.79 -45.03 -3.48
N THR A 33 11.84 -45.51 -2.24
CA THR A 33 11.56 -44.72 -1.01
C THR A 33 12.40 -43.46 -0.91
N ALA A 34 13.72 -43.53 -1.17
CA ALA A 34 14.63 -42.38 -1.10
C ALA A 34 14.29 -41.27 -2.12
N ARG A 35 13.89 -41.64 -3.34
CA ARG A 35 13.50 -40.65 -4.38
C ARG A 35 12.14 -40.04 -4.07
N ARG A 36 11.19 -40.86 -3.56
CA ARG A 36 9.88 -40.38 -3.14
C ARG A 36 10.02 -39.35 -2.00
N GLU A 37 10.88 -39.64 -1.04
CA GLU A 37 11.17 -38.75 0.08
C GLU A 37 11.83 -37.44 -0.38
N ALA A 38 12.77 -37.51 -1.32
CA ALA A 38 13.38 -36.31 -1.91
C ALA A 38 12.36 -35.44 -2.65
N LEU A 39 11.45 -36.05 -3.41
CA LEU A 39 10.38 -35.35 -4.13
C LEU A 39 9.37 -34.74 -3.14
N ARG A 40 9.00 -35.47 -2.08
CA ARG A 40 8.13 -34.98 -0.99
C ARG A 40 8.70 -33.70 -0.38
N ARG A 41 9.98 -33.71 0.02
CA ARG A 41 10.67 -32.53 0.57
C ARG A 41 10.68 -31.34 -0.39
N SER A 42 10.81 -31.58 -1.69
CA SER A 42 10.77 -30.49 -2.69
C SER A 42 9.38 -29.88 -2.86
N ILE A 43 8.32 -30.68 -2.69
CA ILE A 43 6.94 -30.23 -2.75
C ILE A 43 6.61 -29.41 -1.52
N ASP A 44 7.00 -29.88 -0.34
CA ASP A 44 6.80 -29.16 0.93
C ASP A 44 7.47 -27.78 0.88
N ALA A 45 8.72 -27.69 0.42
CA ALA A 45 9.41 -26.41 0.24
C ALA A 45 8.67 -25.46 -0.71
N ARG A 46 8.10 -25.97 -1.82
CA ARG A 46 7.30 -25.16 -2.75
C ARG A 46 5.97 -24.70 -2.15
N ILE A 47 5.36 -25.51 -1.28
CA ILE A 47 4.15 -25.14 -0.55
C ILE A 47 4.46 -24.01 0.43
N ASP A 48 5.57 -24.11 1.16
CA ASP A 48 6.03 -23.05 2.07
C ASP A 48 6.26 -21.72 1.34
N ASP A 49 6.95 -21.75 0.19
CA ASP A 49 7.14 -20.57 -0.66
C ASP A 49 5.80 -19.94 -1.11
N LEU A 50 4.81 -20.78 -1.46
CA LEU A 50 3.49 -20.32 -1.86
C LEU A 50 2.74 -19.65 -0.69
N ILE A 51 2.84 -20.23 0.50
CA ILE A 51 2.23 -19.69 1.72
C ILE A 51 2.88 -18.34 2.06
N ASP A 52 4.20 -18.26 2.05
CA ASP A 52 4.96 -17.03 2.31
C ASP A 52 4.61 -15.92 1.32
N ALA A 53 4.50 -16.25 0.03
CA ALA A 53 4.09 -15.29 -0.99
C ALA A 53 2.65 -14.82 -0.77
N ALA A 54 1.74 -15.71 -0.40
CA ALA A 54 0.34 -15.38 -0.11
C ALA A 54 0.22 -14.51 1.14
N ASP A 55 0.96 -14.82 2.20
CA ASP A 55 0.96 -14.08 3.46
C ASP A 55 1.63 -12.73 3.32
N ARG A 56 2.71 -12.64 2.55
CA ARG A 56 3.29 -11.38 2.11
C ARG A 56 2.23 -10.57 1.37
N SER A 57 1.60 -11.10 0.33
CA SER A 57 0.53 -10.40 -0.42
C SER A 57 -0.60 -9.93 0.49
N ARG A 58 -1.04 -10.75 1.45
CA ARG A 58 -2.03 -10.35 2.45
C ARG A 58 -1.52 -9.27 3.40
N ALA A 59 -0.25 -9.30 3.77
CA ALA A 59 0.39 -8.26 4.59
C ALA A 59 0.48 -6.95 3.82
N TRP A 60 0.86 -6.97 2.53
CA TRP A 60 0.83 -5.80 1.64
C TRP A 60 -0.58 -5.27 1.45
N ARG A 61 -1.57 -6.14 1.25
CA ARG A 61 -2.99 -5.74 1.18
C ARG A 61 -3.48 -5.15 2.50
N ARG A 62 -3.12 -5.74 3.64
CA ARG A 62 -3.42 -5.18 4.95
C ARG A 62 -2.71 -3.86 5.18
N ALA A 63 -1.46 -3.71 4.75
CA ALA A 63 -0.71 -2.46 4.80
C ALA A 63 -1.37 -1.38 3.93
N ALA A 64 -1.76 -1.72 2.70
CA ALA A 64 -2.45 -0.83 1.77
C ALA A 64 -3.87 -0.48 2.25
N LEU A 65 -4.61 -1.43 2.82
CA LEU A 65 -5.92 -1.17 3.44
C LEU A 65 -5.79 -0.43 4.78
N SER A 66 -4.68 -0.61 5.51
CA SER A 66 -4.33 0.16 6.70
C SER A 66 -3.80 1.55 6.38
N TYR A 67 -3.46 1.82 5.10
CA TYR A 67 -3.32 3.17 4.57
C TYR A 67 -4.72 3.79 4.42
N GLN A 68 -5.41 3.93 5.57
CA GLN A 68 -6.48 4.89 5.80
C GLN A 68 -5.90 6.30 6.08
N GLY A 69 -4.70 6.58 5.57
CA GLY A 69 -4.13 7.93 5.59
C GLY A 69 -4.95 8.80 4.66
N ASN A 70 -5.44 9.93 5.19
CA ASN A 70 -6.44 10.80 4.57
C ASN A 70 -5.89 11.46 3.29
N TRP A 71 -5.79 10.70 2.18
CA TRP A 71 -5.24 11.16 0.90
C TRP A 71 -5.90 12.45 0.42
N ARG A 72 -7.19 12.60 0.75
CA ARG A 72 -7.98 13.81 0.55
C ARG A 72 -7.30 15.04 1.15
N ASP A 73 -6.77 14.94 2.37
CA ASP A 73 -6.12 16.06 3.03
C ASP A 73 -4.79 16.43 2.37
N VAL A 74 -4.04 15.44 1.88
CA VAL A 74 -2.79 15.67 1.11
C VAL A 74 -3.10 16.41 -0.18
N VAL A 75 -4.17 16.01 -0.88
CA VAL A 75 -4.62 16.68 -2.11
C VAL A 75 -5.13 18.09 -1.82
N VAL A 76 -5.89 18.28 -0.74
CA VAL A 76 -6.37 19.61 -0.33
C VAL A 76 -5.19 20.53 0.02
N ALA A 77 -4.19 20.02 0.75
CA ALA A 77 -2.98 20.78 1.07
C ALA A 77 -2.19 21.15 -0.21
N LEU A 78 -2.02 20.20 -1.14
CA LEU A 78 -1.37 20.45 -2.42
C LEU A 78 -2.12 21.50 -3.25
N CYS A 79 -3.45 21.38 -3.36
CA CYS A 79 -4.28 22.36 -4.04
C CYS A 79 -4.16 23.76 -3.41
N ALA A 80 -4.14 23.85 -2.08
CA ALA A 80 -4.00 25.13 -1.38
C ALA A 80 -2.63 25.78 -1.63
N VAL A 81 -1.54 25.00 -1.62
CA VAL A 81 -0.19 25.48 -1.93
C VAL A 81 -0.09 25.93 -3.38
N LEU A 82 -0.55 25.11 -4.34
CA LEU A 82 -0.54 25.45 -5.75
C LEU A 82 -1.37 26.71 -6.03
N PHE A 83 -2.53 26.85 -5.39
CA PHE A 83 -3.35 28.06 -5.47
C PHE A 83 -2.61 29.28 -4.94
N THR A 84 -1.88 29.15 -3.81
CA THR A 84 -1.07 30.23 -3.24
C THR A 84 0.04 30.67 -4.19
N ILE A 85 0.72 29.72 -4.84
CA ILE A 85 1.79 30.01 -5.81
C ILE A 85 1.23 30.71 -7.06
N VAL A 86 0.14 30.21 -7.63
CA VAL A 86 -0.50 30.82 -8.81
C VAL A 86 -1.00 32.23 -8.48
N TRP A 87 -1.63 32.40 -7.31
CA TRP A 87 -2.15 33.68 -6.87
C TRP A 87 -1.05 34.72 -6.60
N TRP A 88 0.10 34.32 -6.06
CA TRP A 88 1.25 35.21 -5.85
C TRP A 88 1.76 35.82 -7.17
N ASN A 89 1.52 35.14 -8.29
CA ASN A 89 1.92 35.59 -9.62
C ASN A 89 0.83 36.40 -10.36
N VAL A 90 -0.26 36.77 -9.69
CA VAL A 90 -1.34 37.60 -10.25
C VAL A 90 -1.15 39.07 -9.86
N ASP A 91 -1.39 40.00 -10.80
CA ASP A 91 -1.26 41.44 -10.56
C ASP A 91 -2.25 41.97 -9.51
N HIS A 92 -1.70 42.53 -8.42
CA HIS A 92 -2.42 42.94 -7.21
C HIS A 92 -3.06 44.34 -7.30
N GLY A 93 -3.05 44.98 -8.47
CA GLY A 93 -3.54 46.36 -8.67
C GLY A 93 -5.05 46.53 -8.79
N ARG A 94 -5.87 45.48 -8.61
CA ARG A 94 -7.32 45.51 -8.85
C ARG A 94 -8.13 45.68 -7.55
N THR A 95 -9.16 46.54 -7.56
CA THR A 95 -10.01 46.97 -6.42
C THR A 95 -10.61 45.85 -5.55
N ASN A 96 -10.65 44.61 -6.03
CA ASN A 96 -11.16 43.42 -5.31
C ASN A 96 -10.09 42.67 -4.48
N TRP A 97 -8.94 43.29 -4.23
CA TRP A 97 -7.82 42.68 -3.50
C TRP A 97 -8.17 42.34 -2.04
N LEU A 98 -8.83 43.27 -1.33
CA LEU A 98 -9.12 43.15 0.10
C LEU A 98 -10.13 42.02 0.42
N PRO A 99 -11.26 41.87 -0.32
CA PRO A 99 -12.16 40.72 -0.13
C PRO A 99 -11.51 39.36 -0.40
N MET A 100 -10.64 39.28 -1.41
CA MET A 100 -9.91 38.04 -1.72
C MET A 100 -8.90 37.69 -0.62
N PHE A 101 -8.21 38.67 -0.06
CA PHE A 101 -7.30 38.47 1.07
C PHE A 101 -8.01 37.87 2.30
N ILE A 102 -9.20 38.40 2.64
CA ILE A 102 -10.02 37.88 3.74
C ILE A 102 -10.49 36.45 3.47
N LEU A 103 -10.87 36.15 2.21
CA LEU A 103 -11.26 34.79 1.80
C LEU A 103 -10.07 33.81 1.92
N LEU A 104 -8.85 34.22 1.58
CA LEU A 104 -7.65 33.40 1.75
C LEU A 104 -7.32 33.11 3.21
N ILE A 105 -7.49 34.09 4.10
CA ILE A 105 -7.33 33.89 5.54
C ILE A 105 -8.36 32.86 6.04
N MET A 106 -9.62 33.00 5.64
CA MET A 106 -10.66 32.03 5.97
C MET A 106 -10.34 30.62 5.48
N LEU A 107 -9.85 30.49 4.24
CA LEU A 107 -9.49 29.20 3.67
C LEU A 107 -8.28 28.57 4.39
N CYS A 108 -7.27 29.37 4.77
CA CYS A 108 -6.15 28.92 5.59
C CYS A 108 -6.61 28.46 6.98
N LEU A 109 -7.54 29.17 7.61
CA LEU A 109 -8.11 28.77 8.91
C LEU A 109 -8.89 27.46 8.80
N VAL A 110 -9.66 27.27 7.73
CA VAL A 110 -10.36 25.99 7.48
C VAL A 110 -9.36 24.86 7.26
N ALA A 111 -8.34 25.07 6.44
CA ALA A 111 -7.30 24.06 6.21
C ALA A 111 -6.54 23.71 7.50
N ALA A 112 -6.16 24.71 8.29
CA ALA A 112 -5.49 24.53 9.58
C ALA A 112 -6.37 23.80 10.59
N ALA A 113 -7.66 24.14 10.68
CA ALA A 113 -8.61 23.47 11.57
C ALA A 113 -8.82 22.00 11.18
N TYR A 114 -8.88 21.68 9.88
CA TYR A 114 -8.99 20.31 9.40
C TYR A 114 -7.70 19.50 9.61
N ALA A 115 -6.54 20.09 9.34
CA ALA A 115 -5.24 19.48 9.61
C ALA A 115 -5.06 19.21 11.12
N PHE A 116 -5.48 20.14 11.97
CA PHE A 116 -5.41 19.99 13.43
C PHE A 116 -6.36 18.90 13.94
N ARG A 117 -7.58 18.76 13.38
CA ARG A 117 -8.46 17.60 13.69
C ARG A 117 -7.86 16.27 13.26
N GLY A 118 -7.14 16.24 12.14
CA GLY A 118 -6.40 15.07 11.68
C GLY A 118 -5.28 14.69 12.65
N ALA A 119 -4.47 15.67 13.06
CA ALA A 119 -3.38 15.51 14.02
C ALA A 119 -3.87 15.07 15.42
N LEU A 120 -4.97 15.67 15.91
CA LEU A 120 -5.56 15.31 17.20
C LEU A 120 -6.12 13.88 17.24
N ARG A 121 -6.68 13.37 16.12
CA ARG A 121 -7.13 11.98 16.03
C ARG A 121 -5.97 10.98 15.95
N ALA A 122 -4.90 11.33 15.26
CA ALA A 122 -3.68 10.52 15.25
C ALA A 122 -3.03 10.48 16.64
N ALA A 123 -2.99 11.62 17.34
CA ALA A 123 -2.49 11.73 18.70
C ALA A 123 -3.36 10.96 19.71
N SER A 124 -4.70 11.06 19.63
CA SER A 124 -5.59 10.33 20.52
C SER A 124 -5.53 8.81 20.32
N ALA A 125 -5.36 8.35 19.07
CA ALA A 125 -5.13 6.94 18.76
C ALA A 125 -3.79 6.43 19.34
N PHE A 126 -2.75 7.26 19.35
CA PHE A 126 -1.47 6.94 19.99
C PHE A 126 -1.57 6.91 21.53
N VAL A 127 -2.32 7.84 22.13
CA VAL A 127 -2.51 7.92 23.59
C VAL A 127 -3.36 6.74 24.11
N GLN A 128 -4.42 6.34 23.39
CA GLN A 128 -5.25 5.18 23.78
C GLN A 128 -4.47 3.85 23.75
N ARG A 129 -3.51 3.68 22.83
CA ARG A 129 -2.64 2.49 22.82
C ARG A 129 -1.73 2.41 24.05
N ARG A 130 -1.28 3.55 24.57
CA ARG A 130 -0.39 3.61 25.74
C ARG A 130 -1.11 3.32 27.06
N HIS A 131 -2.42 3.56 27.12
CA HIS A 131 -3.23 3.31 28.32
C HIS A 131 -3.68 1.85 28.48
N ARG A 132 -3.61 1.04 27.42
CA ARG A 132 -4.03 -0.38 27.43
C ARG A 132 -2.87 -1.35 27.70
N SER A 133 -1.65 -0.84 27.88
CA SER A 133 -0.42 -1.60 28.18
C SER A 133 0.12 -1.35 29.59
N ARG A 134 -0.69 -0.79 30.49
CA ARG A 134 -0.50 -0.81 31.94
C ARG A 134 -1.68 -1.56 32.54
#